data_AF-A0A2W7RKU8-F1
#
_entry.id   AF-A0A2W7RKU8-F1
#
_cell.length_a   1.000
_cell.length_b   1.000
_cell.length_c   1.000
_cell.angle_alpha   90.00
_cell.angle_beta   90.00
_cell.angle_gamma   90.00
#
_symmetry.space_group_name_H-M   'P 1'
#
loop_
_entity.id
_entity.type
_entity.pdbx_description
1 polymer ?
#
loop_
_entity_poly.entity_id
_entity_poly.type
_entity_poly.pdbx_seq_one_letter_code
_entity_poly.pdbx_strand_id
1 'polypeptide(L)'
;MKTSNKIIVYFLTFAWLSIMASLIVSSGFASKLLISKGLGSMKLKISKTDVRNETTVLQDFSVIHIKEASTLRVFSGDTNQLEYDEVSGGKIKPPKTEQIQDFIVKNDTLFIKNLRNARNGGYTLRVSNLQHLIVKNTYNIDLIGFSQDSLFITSENSNVTISKNSEFSFLHLKSGPKFDLTFKSVKAFSLSQTEDNCNVFGDIEEISGTIGNYAGLDIPRKTEKVYVDTSENGKLTYTEPKEVDQ
;
A
#
# COMPACT_ATOMS: atom_id res chain seq x y z
N MET A 1 -63.28 -10.58 -7.41
CA MET A 1 -62.30 -10.22 -8.46
C MET A 1 -60.91 -10.68 -8.01
N LYS A 2 -60.33 -11.72 -8.64
CA LYS A 2 -58.96 -12.22 -8.40
C LYS A 2 -58.26 -12.38 -9.75
N THR A 3 -57.77 -11.29 -10.33
CA THR A 3 -57.11 -11.28 -11.65
C THR A 3 -55.92 -10.31 -11.74
N SER A 4 -55.20 -10.05 -10.64
CA SER A 4 -54.14 -9.02 -10.65
C SER A 4 -52.69 -9.53 -10.59
N ASN A 5 -52.41 -10.75 -10.11
CA ASN A 5 -51.01 -11.22 -10.00
C ASN A 5 -50.41 -11.76 -11.31
N LYS A 6 -51.24 -12.24 -12.24
CA LYS A 6 -50.73 -12.82 -13.50
C LYS A 6 -50.15 -11.75 -14.43
N ILE A 7 -50.78 -10.58 -14.49
CA ILE A 7 -50.37 -9.46 -15.36
C ILE A 7 -49.00 -8.92 -14.92
N ILE A 8 -48.79 -8.80 -13.60
CA ILE A 8 -47.51 -8.32 -13.03
C ILE A 8 -46.38 -9.31 -13.36
N VAL A 9 -46.62 -10.61 -13.24
CA VAL A 9 -45.62 -11.64 -13.57
C VAL A 9 -45.30 -11.63 -15.07
N TYR A 10 -46.30 -11.53 -15.95
CA TYR A 10 -46.05 -11.43 -17.39
C TYR A 10 -45.25 -10.18 -17.75
N PHE A 11 -45.56 -9.04 -17.15
CA PHE A 11 -44.81 -7.80 -17.37
C PHE A 11 -43.36 -7.93 -16.91
N LEU A 12 -43.12 -8.53 -15.74
CA LEU A 12 -41.77 -8.73 -15.21
C LEU A 12 -40.93 -9.67 -16.09
N THR A 13 -41.55 -10.76 -16.57
CA THR A 13 -40.87 -11.70 -17.50
C THR A 13 -40.56 -11.06 -18.85
N PHE A 14 -41.46 -10.21 -19.37
CA PHE A 14 -41.24 -9.50 -20.62
C PHE A 14 -40.15 -8.43 -20.50
N ALA A 15 -40.11 -7.70 -19.37
CA ALA A 15 -39.05 -6.72 -19.09
C ALA A 15 -37.68 -7.39 -18.98
N TRP A 16 -37.60 -8.52 -18.28
CA TRP A 16 -36.36 -9.29 -18.14
C TRP A 16 -35.86 -9.84 -19.49
N LEU A 17 -36.76 -10.40 -20.31
CA LEU A 17 -36.44 -10.88 -21.66
C LEU A 17 -35.99 -9.74 -22.58
N SER A 18 -36.58 -8.56 -22.46
CA SER A 18 -36.20 -7.38 -23.26
C SER A 18 -34.80 -6.87 -22.88
N ILE A 19 -34.46 -6.87 -21.59
CA ILE A 19 -33.11 -6.52 -21.11
C ILE A 19 -32.09 -7.53 -21.62
N MET A 20 -32.37 -8.83 -21.50
CA MET A 20 -31.46 -9.89 -22.00
C MET A 20 -31.29 -9.83 -23.52
N ALA A 21 -32.37 -9.61 -24.27
CA ALA A 21 -32.30 -9.43 -25.72
C ALA A 21 -31.47 -8.20 -26.11
N SER A 22 -31.60 -7.08 -25.37
CA SER A 22 -30.81 -5.87 -25.62
C SER A 22 -29.32 -6.07 -25.34
N LEU A 23 -28.94 -6.87 -24.35
CA LEU A 23 -27.55 -7.22 -24.04
C LEU A 23 -26.94 -8.15 -25.10
N ILE A 24 -27.72 -9.10 -25.61
CA ILE A 24 -27.31 -10.00 -26.70
C ILE A 24 -27.16 -9.22 -28.02
N VAL A 25 -28.08 -8.30 -28.32
CA VAL A 25 -27.98 -7.44 -29.50
C VAL A 25 -26.82 -6.46 -29.36
N SER A 26 -26.57 -5.88 -28.17
CA SER A 26 -25.43 -4.98 -27.91
C SER A 26 -24.07 -5.67 -28.11
N SER A 27 -23.90 -6.91 -27.62
CA SER A 27 -22.68 -7.70 -27.87
C SER A 27 -22.55 -8.16 -29.32
N GLY A 28 -23.67 -8.45 -29.99
CA GLY A 28 -23.73 -8.76 -31.43
C GLY A 28 -23.48 -7.55 -32.35
N PHE A 29 -23.84 -6.34 -31.92
CA PHE A 29 -23.64 -5.10 -32.70
C PHE A 29 -22.24 -4.51 -32.47
N ALA A 30 -21.68 -4.61 -31.26
CA ALA A 30 -20.29 -4.25 -31.00
C ALA A 30 -19.32 -5.10 -31.83
N SER A 31 -19.62 -6.39 -32.01
CA SER A 31 -18.83 -7.27 -32.87
C SER A 31 -19.06 -7.01 -34.37
N LYS A 32 -20.30 -6.75 -34.82
CA LYS A 32 -20.57 -6.45 -36.25
C LYS A 32 -20.11 -5.07 -36.71
N LEU A 33 -20.15 -4.03 -35.87
CA LEU A 33 -19.69 -2.68 -36.21
C LEU A 33 -18.16 -2.63 -36.39
N LEU A 34 -17.42 -3.50 -35.69
CA LEU A 34 -15.98 -3.71 -35.90
C LEU A 34 -15.67 -4.46 -37.21
N ILE A 35 -16.56 -5.36 -37.65
CA ILE A 35 -16.37 -6.17 -38.86
C ILE A 35 -16.79 -5.39 -40.13
N SER A 36 -17.79 -4.50 -40.07
CA SER A 36 -18.33 -3.82 -41.26
C SER A 36 -17.57 -2.56 -41.70
N LYS A 37 -16.58 -2.10 -40.94
CA LYS A 37 -15.75 -0.92 -41.27
C LYS A 37 -14.41 -1.24 -41.94
N GLY A 38 -14.25 -2.43 -42.53
CA GLY A 38 -13.15 -2.70 -43.46
C GLY A 38 -11.74 -2.58 -42.87
N LEU A 39 -11.56 -2.75 -41.55
CA LEU A 39 -10.25 -3.08 -40.99
C LEU A 39 -10.06 -4.58 -41.08
N GLY A 40 -9.63 -5.03 -42.26
CA GLY A 40 -9.13 -6.38 -42.47
C GLY A 40 -8.05 -6.71 -41.43
N SER A 41 -8.22 -7.87 -40.79
CA SER A 41 -7.13 -8.72 -40.29
C SER A 41 -6.02 -8.05 -39.46
N MET A 42 -6.32 -7.14 -38.54
CA MET A 42 -5.48 -7.07 -37.35
C MET A 42 -5.87 -8.24 -36.44
N LYS A 43 -5.21 -9.38 -36.65
CA LYS A 43 -4.91 -10.28 -35.53
C LYS A 43 -4.23 -9.39 -34.50
N LEU A 44 -5.00 -8.84 -33.56
CA LEU A 44 -4.47 -8.35 -32.31
C LEU A 44 -3.89 -9.61 -31.68
N LYS A 45 -2.60 -9.87 -31.93
CA LYS A 45 -1.78 -10.67 -31.02
C LYS A 45 -1.80 -9.87 -29.73
N ILE A 46 -2.85 -10.08 -28.93
CA ILE A 46 -2.75 -9.96 -27.49
C ILE A 46 -1.70 -10.99 -27.15
N SER A 47 -0.45 -10.57 -27.21
CA SER A 47 0.64 -11.33 -26.66
C SER A 47 0.25 -11.57 -25.20
N LYS A 48 0.02 -12.84 -24.84
CA LYS A 48 -0.30 -13.22 -23.47
C LYS A 48 0.70 -12.52 -22.55
N THR A 49 0.17 -11.71 -21.66
CA THR A 49 0.91 -11.21 -20.51
C THR A 49 0.91 -12.35 -19.51
N ASP A 50 2.08 -12.90 -19.24
CA ASP A 50 2.28 -13.98 -18.28
C ASP A 50 2.70 -13.34 -16.96
N VAL A 51 1.91 -13.56 -15.92
CA VAL A 51 2.20 -13.10 -14.56
C VAL A 51 2.68 -14.30 -13.74
N ARG A 52 3.90 -14.21 -13.19
CA ARG A 52 4.46 -15.20 -12.28
C ARG A 52 4.27 -14.67 -10.85
N ASN A 53 3.60 -15.47 -10.02
CA ASN A 53 3.42 -15.17 -8.60
C ASN A 53 4.12 -16.27 -7.78
N GLU A 54 4.98 -15.85 -6.86
CA GLU A 54 5.62 -16.73 -5.89
C GLU A 54 5.17 -16.32 -4.50
N THR A 55 4.74 -17.29 -3.70
CA THR A 55 4.29 -17.03 -2.32
C THR A 55 5.03 -17.97 -1.39
N THR A 56 5.71 -17.38 -0.41
CA THR A 56 6.42 -18.12 0.63
C THR A 56 5.77 -17.84 1.97
N VAL A 57 5.21 -18.87 2.60
CA VAL A 57 4.68 -18.80 3.96
C VAL A 57 5.84 -18.70 4.94
N LEU A 58 5.74 -17.77 5.88
CA LEU A 58 6.74 -17.51 6.90
C LEU A 58 6.28 -18.02 8.27
N GLN A 59 7.25 -18.30 9.14
CA GLN A 59 6.98 -18.54 10.56
C GLN A 59 6.46 -17.27 11.23
N ASP A 60 5.92 -17.41 12.43
CA ASP A 60 5.46 -16.26 13.21
C ASP A 60 6.63 -15.35 13.64
N PHE A 61 6.38 -14.05 13.55
CA PHE A 61 7.25 -13.00 14.03
C PHE A 61 6.42 -11.77 14.37
N SER A 62 6.95 -10.91 15.24
CA SER A 62 6.39 -9.59 15.54
C SER A 62 7.34 -8.45 15.19
N VAL A 63 8.62 -8.76 14.95
CA VAL A 63 9.66 -7.79 14.60
C VAL A 63 10.11 -8.00 13.16
N ILE A 64 10.29 -6.90 12.42
CA ILE A 64 10.85 -6.93 11.07
C ILE A 64 12.13 -6.10 11.06
N HIS A 65 13.20 -6.68 10.53
CA HIS A 65 14.48 -6.00 10.37
C HIS A 65 14.95 -6.07 8.91
N ILE A 66 14.83 -4.95 8.21
CA ILE A 66 15.16 -4.81 6.79
C ILE A 66 16.46 -4.02 6.65
N LYS A 67 17.38 -4.57 5.83
CA LYS A 67 18.63 -3.90 5.45
C LYS A 67 18.86 -3.98 3.95
N GLU A 68 19.36 -2.89 3.37
CA GLU A 68 19.87 -2.86 1.99
C GLU A 68 18.81 -3.32 0.97
N ALA A 69 17.55 -2.96 1.20
CA ALA A 69 16.45 -3.34 0.33
C ALA A 69 16.08 -2.22 -0.66
N SER A 70 15.52 -2.64 -1.78
CA SER A 70 14.81 -1.76 -2.71
C SER A 70 13.41 -1.43 -2.14
N THR A 71 12.40 -1.24 -2.99
CA THR A 71 11.04 -0.99 -2.51
C THR A 71 10.38 -2.25 -1.98
N LEU A 72 9.82 -2.22 -0.77
CA LEU A 72 8.98 -3.28 -0.22
C LEU A 72 7.66 -2.71 0.28
N ARG A 73 6.55 -3.33 -0.13
CA ARG A 73 5.23 -3.05 0.45
C ARG A 73 4.96 -4.04 1.56
N VAL A 74 4.48 -3.55 2.68
CA VAL A 74 4.13 -4.33 3.86
C VAL A 74 2.65 -4.11 4.13
N PHE A 75 1.85 -5.17 4.07
CA PHE A 75 0.43 -5.14 4.33
C PHE A 75 0.11 -5.86 5.64
N SER A 76 -0.89 -5.36 6.34
CA SER A 76 -1.60 -6.18 7.33
C SER A 76 -2.31 -7.36 6.62
N GLY A 77 -2.33 -8.53 7.25
CA GLY A 77 -3.04 -9.71 6.74
C GLY A 77 -3.15 -10.81 7.78
N ASP A 78 -3.93 -11.86 7.51
CA ASP A 78 -4.16 -12.90 8.52
C ASP A 78 -2.97 -13.86 8.73
N THR A 79 -2.05 -13.89 7.77
CA THR A 79 -0.90 -14.79 7.75
C THR A 79 0.39 -14.05 7.38
N ASN A 80 1.51 -14.58 7.87
CA ASN A 80 2.83 -14.09 7.52
C ASN A 80 3.29 -14.73 6.21
N GLN A 81 3.40 -13.93 5.14
CA GLN A 81 3.84 -14.43 3.83
C GLN A 81 4.58 -13.38 3.02
N LEU A 82 5.61 -13.83 2.30
CA LEU A 82 6.34 -13.02 1.34
C LEU A 82 5.88 -13.42 -0.07
N GLU A 83 5.28 -12.46 -0.76
CA GLU A 83 4.81 -12.57 -2.12
C GLU A 83 5.78 -11.85 -3.06
N TYR A 84 5.99 -12.43 -4.23
CA TYR A 84 6.67 -11.79 -5.34
C TYR A 84 5.84 -11.95 -6.61
N ASP A 85 5.44 -10.82 -7.18
CA ASP A 85 4.72 -10.79 -8.45
C ASP A 85 5.66 -10.26 -9.53
N GLU A 86 5.69 -10.93 -10.68
CA GLU A 86 6.45 -10.52 -11.86
C GLU A 86 5.58 -10.57 -13.10
N VAL A 87 5.63 -9.49 -13.89
CA VAL A 87 4.92 -9.41 -15.16
C VAL A 87 5.89 -9.60 -16.32
N SER A 88 5.58 -10.58 -17.18
CA SER A 88 6.32 -10.90 -18.39
C SER A 88 5.39 -11.07 -19.59
N GLY A 89 5.95 -11.16 -20.81
CA GLY A 89 5.17 -11.39 -22.02
C GLY A 89 4.86 -10.13 -22.83
N GLY A 90 4.48 -10.33 -24.10
CA GLY A 90 4.31 -9.24 -25.05
C GLY A 90 5.54 -8.41 -25.35
N LYS A 91 5.42 -7.08 -25.20
CA LYS A 91 6.56 -6.16 -25.36
C LYS A 91 7.43 -6.07 -24.11
N ILE A 92 7.02 -6.72 -23.01
CA ILE A 92 7.71 -6.69 -21.73
C ILE A 92 8.72 -7.82 -21.72
N LYS A 93 10.00 -7.47 -21.85
CA LYS A 93 11.09 -8.45 -21.77
C LYS A 93 11.23 -8.94 -20.33
N PRO A 94 11.57 -10.22 -20.13
CA PRO A 94 11.98 -10.72 -18.83
C PRO A 94 13.09 -9.82 -18.25
N PRO A 95 13.10 -9.62 -16.93
CA PRO A 95 14.11 -8.80 -16.29
C PRO A 95 15.51 -9.38 -16.55
N LYS A 96 16.48 -8.48 -16.76
CA LYS A 96 17.89 -8.85 -16.97
C LYS A 96 18.64 -9.13 -15.67
N THR A 97 18.12 -8.64 -14.56
CA THR A 97 18.66 -8.81 -13.21
C THR A 97 17.77 -9.77 -12.45
N GLU A 98 18.39 -10.81 -11.90
CA GLU A 98 17.72 -11.75 -11.02
C GLU A 98 17.29 -11.05 -9.73
N GLN A 99 16.12 -11.44 -9.23
CA GLN A 99 15.69 -11.06 -7.90
C GLN A 99 16.62 -11.69 -6.86
N ILE A 100 16.85 -10.99 -5.76
CA ILE A 100 17.57 -11.53 -4.62
C ILE A 100 16.61 -11.59 -3.44
N GLN A 101 16.53 -12.76 -2.82
CA GLN A 101 15.69 -13.06 -1.68
C GLN A 101 16.56 -13.66 -0.57
N ASP A 102 17.08 -12.80 0.31
CA ASP A 102 17.83 -13.21 1.50
C ASP A 102 17.01 -12.83 2.74
N PHE A 103 16.27 -13.81 3.27
CA PHE A 103 15.50 -13.63 4.49
C PHE A 103 15.60 -14.85 5.41
N ILE A 104 15.41 -14.61 6.71
CA ILE A 104 15.33 -15.64 7.74
C ILE A 104 14.45 -15.16 8.89
N VAL A 105 13.60 -16.05 9.40
CA VAL A 105 12.89 -15.82 10.66
C VAL A 105 13.66 -16.47 11.80
N LYS A 106 13.98 -15.70 12.83
CA LYS A 106 14.71 -16.15 14.02
C LYS A 106 14.33 -15.28 15.21
N ASN A 107 14.10 -15.89 16.38
CA ASN A 107 13.86 -15.19 17.63
C ASN A 107 12.78 -14.09 17.51
N ASP A 108 11.61 -14.43 16.97
CA ASP A 108 10.49 -13.50 16.76
C ASP A 108 10.78 -12.34 15.79
N THR A 109 11.88 -12.42 15.04
CA THR A 109 12.30 -11.40 14.08
C THR A 109 12.42 -11.97 12.68
N LEU A 110 11.75 -11.36 11.72
CA LEU A 110 12.01 -11.53 10.30
C LEU A 110 13.17 -10.62 9.89
N PHE A 111 14.30 -11.22 9.52
CA PHE A 111 15.42 -10.50 8.93
C PHE A 111 15.30 -10.56 7.41
N ILE A 112 15.32 -9.40 6.76
CA ILE A 112 15.38 -9.27 5.30
C ILE A 112 16.65 -8.49 4.96
N LYS A 113 17.45 -9.03 4.05
CA LYS A 113 18.68 -8.39 3.56
C LYS A 113 18.68 -8.38 2.04
N ASN A 114 19.28 -7.34 1.46
CA ASN A 114 19.60 -7.30 0.03
C ASN A 114 18.41 -7.59 -0.90
N LEU A 115 17.19 -7.23 -0.49
CA LEU A 115 15.97 -7.50 -1.24
C LEU A 115 15.91 -6.60 -2.48
N ARG A 116 16.03 -7.18 -3.67
CA ARG A 116 16.08 -6.44 -4.94
C ARG A 116 14.94 -6.85 -5.85
N ASN A 117 14.10 -5.87 -6.20
CA ASN A 117 13.07 -6.02 -7.20
C ASN A 117 13.67 -6.16 -8.60
N ALA A 118 13.12 -7.04 -9.41
CA ALA A 118 13.35 -7.00 -10.83
C ALA A 118 12.58 -5.82 -11.45
N ARG A 119 12.97 -5.40 -12.67
CA ARG A 119 12.38 -4.19 -13.31
C ARG A 119 10.84 -4.22 -13.43
N ASN A 120 10.26 -5.42 -13.60
CA ASN A 120 8.82 -5.61 -13.79
C ASN A 120 8.24 -6.52 -12.69
N GLY A 121 8.89 -6.56 -11.53
CA GLY A 121 8.42 -7.34 -10.40
C GLY A 121 8.52 -6.54 -9.11
N GLY A 122 7.89 -7.04 -8.06
CA GLY A 122 7.86 -6.38 -6.76
C GLY A 122 7.54 -7.32 -5.64
N TYR A 123 8.21 -7.10 -4.50
CA TYR A 123 7.90 -7.83 -3.28
C TYR A 123 6.74 -7.17 -2.52
N THR A 124 5.91 -8.04 -1.95
CA THR A 124 4.86 -7.69 -1.00
C THR A 124 5.00 -8.61 0.21
N LEU A 125 5.15 -8.04 1.41
CA LEU A 125 5.15 -8.77 2.66
C LEU A 125 3.79 -8.61 3.32
N ARG A 126 3.11 -9.70 3.66
CA ARG A 126 1.95 -9.68 4.53
C ARG A 126 2.33 -10.10 5.93
N VAL A 127 1.79 -9.40 6.91
CA VAL A 127 2.17 -9.52 8.31
C VAL A 127 0.91 -9.53 9.16
N SER A 128 0.81 -10.52 10.03
CA SER A 128 -0.30 -10.70 10.97
C SER A 128 -0.20 -9.82 12.20
N ASN A 129 1.02 -9.59 12.69
CA ASN A 129 1.27 -8.73 13.84
C ASN A 129 2.63 -8.05 13.66
N LEU A 130 2.69 -6.73 13.82
CA LEU A 130 3.92 -5.97 13.68
C LEU A 130 4.10 -5.06 14.89
N GLN A 131 4.99 -5.42 15.81
CA GLN A 131 5.29 -4.60 16.98
C GLN A 131 6.44 -3.63 16.72
N HIS A 132 7.45 -4.07 15.95
CA HIS A 132 8.63 -3.25 15.68
C HIS A 132 9.11 -3.42 14.25
N LEU A 133 9.21 -2.30 13.55
CA LEU A 133 9.84 -2.21 12.22
C LEU A 133 11.21 -1.52 12.34
N ILE A 134 12.27 -2.21 11.95
CA ILE A 134 13.64 -1.69 11.88
C ILE A 134 14.06 -1.66 10.42
N VAL A 135 14.36 -0.48 9.89
CA VAL A 135 14.72 -0.25 8.49
C VAL A 135 16.05 0.48 8.41
N LYS A 136 17.01 -0.06 7.64
CA LYS A 136 18.31 0.57 7.43
C LYS A 136 18.71 0.55 5.96
N ASN A 137 19.23 1.66 5.45
CA ASN A 137 19.78 1.81 4.10
C ASN A 137 18.83 1.23 3.02
N THR A 138 17.55 1.55 3.11
CA THR A 138 16.50 0.98 2.25
C THR A 138 15.79 2.08 1.48
N TYR A 139 15.57 1.86 0.18
CA TYR A 139 15.06 2.93 -0.69
C TYR A 139 13.66 3.39 -0.29
N ASN A 140 12.71 2.47 -0.10
CA ASN A 140 11.35 2.81 0.34
C ASN A 140 10.64 1.62 0.98
N ILE A 141 10.09 1.81 2.17
CA ILE A 141 9.15 0.88 2.80
C ILE A 141 7.78 1.54 2.85
N ASP A 142 6.75 0.82 2.40
CA ASP A 142 5.37 1.28 2.42
C ASP A 142 4.52 0.35 3.28
N LEU A 143 4.10 0.81 4.46
CA LEU A 143 3.20 0.13 5.39
C LEU A 143 1.76 0.49 5.04
N ILE A 144 0.91 -0.51 4.81
CA ILE A 144 -0.45 -0.30 4.29
C ILE A 144 -1.47 -1.03 5.15
N GLY A 145 -2.47 -0.28 5.62
CA GLY A 145 -3.68 -0.82 6.26
C GLY A 145 -3.46 -1.45 7.64
N PHE A 146 -2.55 -0.89 8.44
CA PHE A 146 -2.32 -1.37 9.80
C PHE A 146 -3.30 -0.70 10.79
N SER A 147 -4.03 -1.50 11.56
CA SER A 147 -4.88 -1.05 12.66
C SER A 147 -4.53 -1.86 13.90
N GLN A 148 -3.83 -1.25 14.86
CA GLN A 148 -3.28 -1.96 16.02
C GLN A 148 -2.95 -0.99 17.17
N ASP A 149 -2.74 -1.51 18.37
CA ASP A 149 -2.51 -0.66 19.54
C ASP A 149 -1.20 0.12 19.47
N SER A 150 -0.09 -0.54 19.15
CA SER A 150 1.23 0.09 19.16
C SER A 150 2.10 -0.34 18.00
N LEU A 151 2.86 0.60 17.43
CA LEU A 151 3.94 0.31 16.50
C LEU A 151 5.18 1.11 16.86
N PHE A 152 6.33 0.45 16.93
CA PHE A 152 7.63 1.12 16.98
C PHE A 152 8.30 1.05 15.62
N ILE A 153 8.82 2.18 15.14
CA ILE A 153 9.56 2.28 13.88
C ILE A 153 10.93 2.87 14.17
N THR A 154 11.97 2.14 13.77
CA THR A 154 13.35 2.65 13.73
C THR A 154 13.82 2.70 12.29
N SER A 155 14.13 3.89 11.79
CA SER A 155 14.57 4.14 10.41
C SER A 155 15.97 4.77 10.40
N GLU A 156 16.82 4.39 9.45
CA GLU A 156 18.13 5.00 9.22
C GLU A 156 18.42 5.00 7.73
N ASN A 157 18.72 6.17 7.15
CA ASN A 157 19.00 6.35 5.72
C ASN A 157 17.96 5.63 4.83
N SER A 158 16.69 5.75 5.20
CA SER A 158 15.59 5.06 4.56
C SER A 158 14.37 5.94 4.47
N ASN A 159 13.53 5.67 3.47
CA ASN A 159 12.19 6.26 3.40
C ASN A 159 11.17 5.28 3.96
N VAL A 160 10.30 5.76 4.85
CA VAL A 160 9.20 4.98 5.40
C VAL A 160 7.91 5.76 5.16
N THR A 161 6.96 5.10 4.51
CA THR A 161 5.62 5.60 4.32
C THR A 161 4.64 4.70 5.07
N ILE A 162 3.72 5.30 5.80
CA ILE A 162 2.50 4.64 6.28
C ILE A 162 1.38 5.19 5.41
N SER A 163 0.86 4.36 4.52
CA SER A 163 -0.16 4.72 3.55
C SER A 163 -1.54 4.34 4.05
N LYS A 164 -2.48 5.27 3.84
CA LYS A 164 -3.95 5.18 3.88
C LYS A 164 -4.57 4.32 5.00
N ASN A 165 -5.50 4.92 5.74
CA ASN A 165 -6.42 4.22 6.66
C ASN A 165 -5.71 3.34 7.70
N SER A 166 -4.52 3.77 8.15
CA SER A 166 -3.89 3.15 9.30
C SER A 166 -4.38 3.82 10.59
N GLU A 167 -4.47 3.04 11.66
CA GLU A 167 -4.94 3.49 12.97
C GLU A 167 -4.01 2.93 14.05
N PHE A 168 -3.54 3.79 14.94
CA PHE A 168 -2.70 3.39 16.06
C PHE A 168 -3.10 4.12 17.34
N SER A 169 -3.20 3.39 18.44
CA SER A 169 -3.31 4.03 19.76
C SER A 169 -1.99 4.74 20.09
N PHE A 170 -0.86 4.14 19.73
CA PHE A 170 0.50 4.67 19.92
C PHE A 170 1.40 4.34 18.72
N LEU A 171 2.06 5.35 18.16
CA LEU A 171 3.12 5.17 17.16
C LEU A 171 4.37 5.87 17.66
N HIS A 172 5.49 5.16 17.73
CA HIS A 172 6.78 5.76 18.03
C HIS A 172 7.69 5.64 16.81
N LEU A 173 8.18 6.77 16.31
CA LEU A 173 9.07 6.89 15.17
C LEU A 173 10.42 7.44 15.62
N LYS A 174 11.46 6.63 15.46
CA LYS A 174 12.84 7.03 15.63
C LYS A 174 13.57 6.96 14.29
N SER A 175 13.95 8.08 13.72
CA SER A 175 14.70 8.14 12.46
C SER A 175 16.06 8.79 12.66
N GLY A 176 17.10 7.95 12.80
CA GLY A 176 18.48 8.39 13.08
C GLY A 176 18.56 9.47 14.18
N PRO A 177 19.37 10.53 14.00
CA PRO A 177 19.40 11.69 14.88
C PRO A 177 18.34 12.75 14.53
N LYS A 178 17.48 12.49 13.53
CA LYS A 178 16.60 13.49 12.90
C LYS A 178 15.22 13.57 13.54
N PHE A 179 14.66 12.43 13.93
CA PHE A 179 13.33 12.37 14.53
C PHE A 179 13.31 11.37 15.67
N ASP A 180 12.75 11.76 16.81
CA ASP A 180 12.33 10.87 17.89
C ASP A 180 10.94 11.33 18.32
N LEU A 181 9.90 10.83 17.63
CA LEU A 181 8.53 11.35 17.68
C LEU A 181 7.55 10.27 18.16
N THR A 182 6.70 10.60 19.13
CA THR A 182 5.60 9.77 19.59
C THR A 182 4.27 10.41 19.21
N PHE A 183 3.41 9.63 18.58
CA PHE A 183 2.04 9.98 18.23
C PHE A 183 1.07 9.16 19.10
N LYS A 184 0.02 9.80 19.61
CA LYS A 184 -1.06 9.12 20.35
C LYS A 184 -2.40 9.32 19.66
N SER A 185 -3.21 8.26 19.69
CA SER A 185 -4.56 8.19 19.11
C SER A 185 -4.60 8.77 17.70
N VAL A 186 -4.01 8.04 16.75
CA VAL A 186 -3.99 8.43 15.34
C VAL A 186 -5.04 7.66 14.55
N LYS A 187 -5.89 8.37 13.81
CA LYS A 187 -6.97 7.81 12.98
C LYS A 187 -6.88 8.34 11.56
N ALA A 188 -7.25 7.50 10.59
CA ALA A 188 -7.09 7.79 9.16
C ALA A 188 -5.68 8.33 8.85
N PHE A 189 -4.68 7.75 9.53
CA PHE A 189 -3.34 8.27 9.60
C PHE A 189 -2.55 7.91 8.34
N SER A 190 -1.75 8.86 7.87
CA SER A 190 -0.67 8.58 6.94
C SER A 190 0.56 9.40 7.27
N LEU A 191 1.72 8.82 7.00
CA LEU A 191 3.01 9.42 7.29
C LEU A 191 3.95 9.16 6.12
N SER A 192 4.71 10.15 5.72
CA SER A 192 5.79 9.99 4.75
C SER A 192 7.06 10.60 5.33
N GLN A 193 7.99 9.72 5.68
CA GLN A 193 9.30 10.06 6.23
C GLN A 193 10.38 9.87 5.17
N THR A 194 11.15 10.93 4.95
CA THR A 194 12.42 10.94 4.24
C THR A 194 13.55 11.26 5.22
N GLU A 195 14.79 11.31 4.76
CA GLU A 195 15.96 11.59 5.63
C GLU A 195 15.81 12.91 6.40
N ASP A 196 15.30 13.95 5.76
CA ASP A 196 15.22 15.29 6.34
C ASP A 196 13.81 15.76 6.64
N ASN A 197 12.76 15.06 6.17
CA ASN A 197 11.38 15.53 6.37
C ASN A 197 10.46 14.40 6.82
N CYS A 198 9.54 14.73 7.72
CA CYS A 198 8.44 13.87 8.15
C CYS A 198 7.13 14.62 7.89
N ASN A 199 6.33 14.12 6.96
CA ASN A 199 5.02 14.68 6.65
C ASN A 199 3.94 13.78 7.25
N VAL A 200 3.01 14.37 7.98
CA VAL A 200 1.98 13.63 8.70
C VAL A 200 0.61 14.16 8.31
N PHE A 201 -0.32 13.25 8.04
CA PHE A 201 -1.70 13.56 7.67
C PHE A 201 -2.66 12.66 8.46
N GLY A 202 -3.91 13.12 8.60
CA GLY A 202 -4.96 12.42 9.35
C GLY A 202 -5.29 13.11 10.67
N ASP A 203 -6.03 12.41 11.52
CA ASP A 203 -6.43 12.90 12.84
C ASP A 203 -5.44 12.41 13.89
N ILE A 204 -4.86 13.35 14.64
CA ILE A 204 -3.82 13.09 15.64
C ILE A 204 -4.22 13.83 16.92
N GLU A 205 -4.37 13.11 18.03
CA GLU A 205 -4.66 13.74 19.32
C GLU A 205 -3.39 14.44 19.86
N GLU A 206 -2.30 13.69 19.95
CA GLU A 206 -1.07 14.20 20.56
C GLU A 206 0.16 13.79 19.76
N ILE A 207 1.07 14.74 19.58
CA ILE A 207 2.42 14.49 19.12
C ILE A 207 3.43 15.06 20.12
N SER A 208 4.47 14.29 20.42
CA SER A 208 5.55 14.70 21.31
C SER A 208 6.89 14.17 20.83
N GLY A 209 7.99 14.78 21.25
CA GLY A 209 9.33 14.28 20.94
C GLY A 209 10.30 15.37 20.46
N THR A 210 11.29 15.00 19.68
CA THR A 210 12.35 15.89 19.21
C THR A 210 12.48 15.87 17.69
N ILE A 211 12.75 17.06 17.12
CA ILE A 211 13.17 17.24 15.73
C ILE A 211 14.64 17.67 15.75
N GLY A 212 15.48 16.84 15.15
CA GLY A 212 16.91 17.07 15.03
C GLY A 212 17.26 18.11 13.97
N ASN A 213 18.57 18.31 13.81
CA ASN A 213 19.10 19.42 13.05
C ASN A 213 18.75 19.40 11.56
N TYR A 214 18.24 20.54 11.08
CA TYR A 214 17.77 20.78 9.71
C TYR A 214 16.65 19.83 9.25
N ALA A 215 15.97 19.16 10.17
CA ALA A 215 14.85 18.29 9.85
C ALA A 215 13.53 19.06 9.89
N GLY A 216 12.60 18.73 9.00
CA GLY A 216 11.26 19.32 8.92
C GLY A 216 10.18 18.32 9.36
N LEU A 217 9.24 18.78 10.18
CA LEU A 217 8.03 18.06 10.54
C LEU A 217 6.82 18.88 10.10
N ASP A 218 6.03 18.32 9.20
CA ASP A 218 4.79 18.92 8.73
C ASP A 218 3.61 18.13 9.33
N ILE A 219 2.78 18.80 10.13
CA ILE A 219 1.62 18.18 10.82
C ILE A 219 0.31 18.89 10.48
N PRO A 220 -0.85 18.22 10.65
CA PRO A 220 -2.15 18.85 10.45
C PRO A 220 -2.42 19.96 11.48
N ARG A 221 -3.05 21.07 11.04
CA ARG A 221 -3.50 22.15 11.94
C ARG A 221 -4.44 21.71 13.06
N LYS A 222 -5.17 20.60 12.86
CA LYS A 222 -6.15 20.08 13.83
C LYS A 222 -5.52 19.25 14.96
N THR A 223 -4.21 19.04 14.96
CA THR A 223 -3.52 18.28 16.02
C THR A 223 -3.75 18.95 17.38
N GLU A 224 -4.31 18.25 18.35
CA GLU A 224 -4.80 18.87 19.59
C GLU A 224 -3.65 19.29 20.52
N LYS A 225 -2.67 18.39 20.71
CA LYS A 225 -1.53 18.59 21.62
C LYS A 225 -0.22 18.39 20.88
N VAL A 226 0.66 19.39 20.94
CA VAL A 226 1.97 19.38 20.27
C VAL A 226 3.05 19.74 21.29
N TYR A 227 3.86 18.75 21.66
CA TYR A 227 4.97 18.86 22.61
C TYR A 227 6.29 18.46 21.93
N VAL A 228 6.66 19.21 20.89
CA VAL A 228 7.83 18.89 20.04
C VAL A 228 8.95 19.88 20.32
N ASP A 229 10.13 19.34 20.66
CA ASP A 229 11.35 20.12 20.82
C ASP A 229 12.03 20.35 19.46
N THR A 230 12.30 21.61 19.16
CA THR A 230 12.96 22.08 17.93
C THR A 230 14.26 22.82 18.20
N SER A 231 14.84 22.70 19.41
CA SER A 231 16.03 23.45 19.83
C SER A 231 17.25 23.24 18.92
N GLU A 232 17.32 22.11 18.22
CA GLU A 232 18.44 21.71 17.35
C GLU A 232 18.36 22.30 15.93
N ASN A 233 17.63 23.40 15.69
CA ASN A 233 17.27 23.91 14.35
C ASN A 233 16.30 22.98 13.57
N GLY A 234 15.49 22.22 14.29
CA GLY A 234 14.35 21.54 13.70
C GLY A 234 13.28 22.54 13.25
N LYS A 235 12.50 22.20 12.23
CA LYS A 235 11.40 23.03 11.74
C LYS A 235 10.07 22.29 11.91
N LEU A 236 9.11 22.94 12.56
CA LEU A 236 7.72 22.48 12.63
C LEU A 236 6.84 23.36 11.74
N THR A 237 6.07 22.75 10.85
CA THR A 237 5.10 23.44 10.01
C THR A 237 3.71 22.85 10.21
N TYR A 238 2.70 23.72 10.30
CA TYR A 238 1.31 23.30 10.28
C TYR A 238 0.74 23.38 8.86
N THR A 239 0.23 22.26 8.37
CA THR A 239 -0.37 22.14 7.03
C THR A 239 -1.89 22.17 7.12
N GLU A 240 -2.52 22.73 6.08
CA GLU A 240 -3.97 22.62 5.92
C GLU A 240 -4.34 21.18 5.56
N PRO A 241 -5.50 20.68 6.03
CA PRO A 241 -5.97 19.37 5.64
C PRO A 241 -6.14 19.35 4.12
N LYS A 242 -5.28 18.59 3.44
CA LYS A 242 -5.56 18.19 2.05
C LYS A 242 -6.66 17.14 2.15
N GLU A 243 -7.78 17.36 1.46
CA GLU A 243 -8.74 16.28 1.24
C GLU A 243 -7.97 15.11 0.64
N VAL A 244 -7.93 14.00 1.37
CA VAL A 244 -7.38 12.75 0.84
C VAL A 244 -8.42 12.28 -0.17
N ASP A 245 -8.09 12.33 -1.47
CA ASP A 245 -8.96 11.83 -2.54
C ASP A 245 -9.49 10.42 -2.16
N GLN A 246 -10.82 10.32 -2.09
CA GLN A 246 -11.59 9.14 -1.69
C GLN A 246 -11.31 7.92 -2.57
#